data_AF-T1CSF5-F1
#
_entry.id   AF-T1CSF5-F1
#
_cell.length_a   1.000
_cell.length_b   1.000
_cell.length_c   1.000
_cell.angle_alpha   90.00
_cell.angle_beta   90.00
_cell.angle_gamma   90.00
#
_symmetry.space_group_name_H-M   'P 1'
#
loop_
_entity.id
_entity.type
_entity.pdbx_description
1 polymer ?
#
loop_
_entity_poly.entity_id
_entity_poly.type
_entity_poly.pdbx_seq_one_letter_code
_entity_poly.pdbx_strand_id
1 'polypeptide(L)'
;MITEALRSEFGAGRVIELEEPVMGAEDFARYLERVPGTFFQLGVGVAGRSAGLHSAQFDPPEAALVYGAAALLAATEALQRNPP
;
A
#
# COMPACT_ATOMS: atom_id res chain seq x y z
N MET A 1 -3.87 8.24 11.05
CA MET A 1 -4.77 8.90 10.08
C MET A 1 -4.96 8.04 8.83
N ILE A 2 -3.91 7.82 8.02
CA ILE A 2 -4.02 7.03 6.77
C ILE A 2 -4.49 5.60 7.05
N THR A 3 -3.90 4.88 8.02
CA THR A 3 -4.33 3.53 8.40
C THR A 3 -5.83 3.44 8.71
N GLU A 4 -6.36 4.42 9.47
CA GLU A 4 -7.80 4.46 9.80
C GLU A 4 -8.67 4.76 8.58
N ALA A 5 -8.22 5.63 7.69
CA ALA A 5 -8.92 5.87 6.42
C ALA A 5 -8.99 4.60 5.56
N LEU A 6 -7.88 3.87 5.44
CA LEU A 6 -7.84 2.60 4.72
C LEU A 6 -8.72 1.54 5.40
N ARG A 7 -8.75 1.48 6.74
CA ARG A 7 -9.62 0.56 7.49
C ARG A 7 -11.09 0.90 7.30
N SER A 8 -11.45 2.18 7.21
CA SER A 8 -12.81 2.62 6.90
C SER A 8 -13.23 2.24 5.48
N GLU A 9 -12.32 2.35 4.50
CA GLU A 9 -12.59 2.05 3.09
C GLU A 9 -12.71 0.54 2.83
N PHE A 10 -11.79 -0.26 3.39
CA PHE A 10 -11.68 -1.69 3.04
C PHE A 10 -12.14 -2.65 4.14
N GLY A 11 -12.42 -2.13 5.34
CA GLY A 11 -12.64 -2.94 6.54
C GLY A 11 -11.32 -3.35 7.22
N ALA A 12 -11.35 -3.48 8.55
CA ALA A 12 -10.16 -3.72 9.36
C ALA A 12 -9.39 -5.01 8.99
N GLY A 13 -10.07 -6.05 8.52
CA GLY A 13 -9.44 -7.32 8.13
C GLY A 13 -8.66 -7.29 6.81
N ARG A 14 -8.72 -6.18 6.06
CA ARG A 14 -8.01 -6.02 4.77
C ARG A 14 -6.85 -5.02 4.83
N VAL A 15 -6.62 -4.40 5.99
CA VAL A 15 -5.49 -3.52 6.24
C VAL A 15 -4.57 -4.20 7.25
N ILE A 16 -3.48 -4.74 6.74
CA ILE A 16 -2.54 -5.54 7.52
C ILE A 16 -1.37 -4.65 7.92
N GLU A 17 -1.07 -4.61 9.21
CA GLU A 17 0.17 -4.04 9.71
C GLU A 17 1.26 -5.10 9.57
N LEU A 18 2.35 -4.76 8.89
CA LEU A 18 3.44 -5.69 8.69
C LEU A 18 4.14 -5.91 10.04
N GLU A 19 4.23 -7.17 10.47
CA GLU A 19 4.91 -7.54 11.72
C GLU A 19 6.40 -7.19 11.68
N GLU A 20 7.02 -7.33 10.51
CA GLU A 20 8.43 -7.08 10.29
C GLU A 20 8.66 -6.08 9.14
N PRO A 21 9.68 -5.21 9.22
CA PRO A 21 10.07 -4.35 8.12
C PRO A 21 10.49 -5.14 6.88
N VAL A 22 10.24 -4.57 5.70
CA VAL A 22 10.70 -5.16 4.45
C VAL A 22 12.08 -4.63 4.08
N MET A 23 13.03 -5.54 3.88
CA MET A 23 14.42 -5.25 3.49
C MET A 23 14.57 -4.95 1.98
N GLY A 24 13.59 -4.25 1.41
CA GLY A 24 13.61 -3.80 0.01
C GLY A 24 14.40 -2.51 -0.16
N ALA A 25 15.02 -2.32 -1.32
CA ALA A 25 15.62 -1.04 -1.69
C ALA A 25 14.59 -0.20 -2.47
N GLU A 26 14.16 0.92 -1.88
CA GLU A 26 13.13 1.80 -2.43
C GLU A 26 13.59 3.26 -2.29
N ASP A 27 13.59 4.01 -3.39
CA ASP A 27 14.07 5.40 -3.39
C ASP A 27 13.06 6.36 -2.76
N PHE A 28 11.81 5.92 -2.57
CA PHE A 28 10.78 6.67 -1.87
C PHE A 28 11.22 7.11 -0.45
N ALA A 29 12.10 6.35 0.18
CA ALA A 29 12.71 6.72 1.47
C ALA A 29 13.37 8.11 1.45
N ARG A 30 13.89 8.56 0.30
CA ARG A 30 14.49 9.90 0.14
C ARG A 30 13.48 11.04 0.19
N TYR A 31 12.20 10.78 -0.10
CA TYR A 31 11.13 11.75 0.14
C TYR A 31 10.80 11.81 1.64
N LEU A 32 10.76 10.65 2.30
CA LEU A 32 10.44 10.55 3.74
C LEU A 32 11.51 11.16 4.65
N GLU A 33 12.74 11.35 4.15
CA GLU A 33 13.78 12.14 4.82
C GLU A 33 13.46 13.65 4.88
N ARG A 34 12.58 14.15 3.98
CA ARG A 34 12.31 15.59 3.81
C ARG A 34 10.94 16.01 4.27
N VAL A 35 9.94 15.15 4.12
CA VAL A 35 8.55 15.45 4.48
C VAL A 35 7.91 14.24 5.16
N PRO A 36 7.01 14.44 6.14
CA PRO A 36 6.21 13.35 6.69
C PRO A 36 5.43 12.67 5.57
N GLY A 37 5.50 11.34 5.53
CA GLY A 37 4.81 10.56 4.51
C GLY A 37 4.65 9.11 4.94
N THR A 38 3.93 8.36 4.11
CA THR A 38 3.63 6.95 4.32
C THR A 38 3.86 6.20 3.03
N PHE A 39 4.46 5.02 3.15
CA PHE A 39 4.55 4.02 2.10
C PHE A 39 3.79 2.78 2.55
N PHE A 40 3.04 2.15 1.65
CA PHE A 40 2.29 0.92 1.94
C PHE A 40 2.37 -0.03 0.75
N GLN A 41 2.17 -1.32 1.01
CA GLN A 41 2.15 -2.34 -0.02
C GLN A 41 0.71 -2.69 -0.40
N LEU A 42 0.48 -2.86 -1.71
CA LEU A 42 -0.77 -3.38 -2.23
C LEU A 42 -0.68 -4.91 -2.36
N GLY A 43 -1.58 -5.63 -1.71
CA GLY A 43 -1.66 -7.08 -1.84
C GLY A 43 -2.07 -7.50 -3.25
N VAL A 44 -1.17 -8.18 -3.97
CA VAL A 44 -1.41 -8.72 -5.33
C VAL A 44 -1.28 -10.24 -5.40
N GLY A 45 -1.09 -10.89 -4.26
CA GLY A 45 -0.89 -12.34 -4.19
C GLY A 45 -2.15 -13.14 -4.50
N VAL A 46 -2.01 -14.13 -5.37
CA VAL A 46 -2.98 -15.21 -5.64
C VAL A 46 -2.42 -16.54 -5.14
N ALA A 47 -3.18 -17.26 -4.32
CA ALA A 47 -2.79 -18.54 -3.76
C ALA A 47 -2.38 -19.53 -4.88
N GLY A 48 -1.19 -20.12 -4.75
CA GLY A 48 -0.66 -21.10 -5.70
C GLY A 48 -0.23 -20.55 -7.07
N ARG A 49 -0.32 -19.23 -7.31
CA ARG A 49 0.00 -18.61 -8.61
C ARG A 49 0.92 -17.39 -8.54
N SER A 50 1.35 -16.98 -7.34
CA SER A 50 2.16 -15.77 -7.18
C SER A 50 3.64 -16.03 -7.40
N ALA A 51 4.29 -15.19 -8.19
CA ALA A 51 5.74 -15.04 -8.21
C ALA A 51 6.13 -13.74 -7.50
N GLY A 52 7.35 -13.69 -6.94
CA GLY A 52 7.88 -12.49 -6.31
C GLY A 52 8.21 -11.39 -7.30
N LEU A 53 8.29 -10.15 -6.80
CA LEU A 53 8.85 -9.02 -7.55
C LEU A 53 10.25 -9.39 -8.08
N HIS A 54 10.57 -8.95 -9.31
CA HIS A 54 11.77 -9.31 -10.09
C HIS A 54 11.81 -10.72 -10.71
N SER A 55 10.80 -11.57 -10.49
CA SER A 55 10.68 -12.81 -11.27
C SER A 55 10.17 -12.53 -12.69
N ALA A 56 10.68 -13.28 -13.69
CA ALA A 56 10.12 -13.27 -15.06
C ALA A 56 8.68 -13.82 -15.12
N GLN A 57 8.22 -14.47 -14.05
CA GLN A 57 6.86 -15.01 -13.90
C GLN A 57 5.94 -14.08 -13.11
N PHE A 58 6.39 -12.87 -12.76
CA PHE A 58 5.57 -11.90 -12.04
C PHE A 58 4.40 -11.44 -12.91
N ASP A 59 3.19 -11.82 -12.51
CA ASP A 59 1.93 -11.57 -13.23
C ASP A 59 0.80 -11.31 -12.22
N PRO A 60 0.72 -10.09 -11.64
CA PRO A 60 -0.30 -9.75 -10.65
C PRO A 60 -1.68 -9.58 -11.31
N PRO A 61 -2.79 -9.88 -10.61
CA PRO A 61 -4.13 -9.68 -11.15
C PRO A 61 -4.44 -8.19 -11.32
N GLU A 62 -4.85 -7.77 -12.52
CA GLU A 62 -5.21 -6.37 -12.80
C GLU A 62 -6.37 -5.86 -11.94
N ALA A 63 -7.22 -6.75 -11.43
CA ALA A 63 -8.27 -6.40 -10.47
C ALA A 63 -7.73 -5.73 -9.19
N ALA A 64 -6.45 -5.93 -8.86
CA ALA A 64 -5.79 -5.26 -7.73
C ALA A 64 -5.67 -3.74 -7.92
N LEU A 65 -5.59 -3.26 -9.18
CA LEU A 65 -5.37 -1.84 -9.49
C LEU A 65 -6.48 -0.94 -8.92
N VAL A 66 -7.73 -1.41 -8.92
CA VAL A 66 -8.87 -0.67 -8.34
C VAL A 66 -8.66 -0.41 -6.84
N TYR A 67 -8.12 -1.39 -6.10
CA TYR A 67 -7.86 -1.24 -4.67
C TYR A 67 -6.69 -0.27 -4.42
N GLY A 68 -5.66 -0.29 -5.26
CA GLY A 68 -4.56 0.68 -5.20
C GLY A 68 -5.06 2.11 -5.43
N ALA A 69 -5.89 2.32 -6.45
CA ALA A 69 -6.48 3.62 -6.74
C ALA A 69 -7.39 4.11 -5.59
N ALA A 70 -8.26 3.24 -5.07
CA ALA A 70 -9.12 3.58 -3.94
C ALA A 70 -8.32 3.89 -2.67
N ALA A 71 -7.22 3.18 -2.41
CA ALA A 71 -6.35 3.45 -1.26
C ALA A 71 -5.71 4.84 -1.34
N LEU A 72 -5.21 5.23 -2.52
CA LEU A 72 -4.65 6.57 -2.74
C LEU A 72 -5.71 7.66 -2.59
N LEU A 73 -6.93 7.44 -3.10
CA LEU A 73 -8.04 8.37 -2.94
C LEU A 73 -8.40 8.55 -1.45
N ALA A 74 -8.61 7.45 -0.72
CA ALA A 74 -8.94 7.49 0.70
C ALA A 74 -7.85 8.19 1.54
N ALA A 75 -6.57 7.93 1.23
CA ALA A 75 -5.45 8.63 1.86
C ALA A 75 -5.44 10.13 1.55
N THR A 76 -5.68 10.50 0.29
CA THR A 76 -5.74 11.91 -0.13
C THR A 76 -6.86 12.66 0.57
N GLU A 77 -8.07 12.10 0.62
CA GLU A 77 -9.18 12.73 1.32
C GLU A 77 -8.91 12.88 2.82
N ALA A 78 -8.29 11.88 3.44
CA ALA A 78 -7.93 11.94 4.86
C ALA A 78 -6.95 13.09 5.15
N LEU A 79 -5.93 13.25 4.30
CA LEU A 79 -4.94 14.32 4.40
C LEU A 79 -5.55 15.70 4.10
N GLN A 80 -6.51 15.80 3.18
CA GLN A 80 -7.21 17.06 2.91
C GLN A 80 -8.09 17.49 4.08
N ARG A 81 -8.75 16.54 4.74
CA ARG A 81 -9.59 16.81 5.92
C ARG A 81 -8.75 17.23 7.13
N ASN A 82 -7.54 16.68 7.26
CA ASN A 82 -6.63 16.95 8.37
C ASN A 82 -5.20 17.06 7.84
N PRO A 83 -4.78 18.25 7.35
CA PRO A 83 -3.42 18.43 6.87
C PRO A 83 -2.40 18.26 8.02
N PRO A 84 -1.19 17.72 7.72
CA PRO A 84 -0.13 17.52 8.70
C PRO A 84 0.49 18.82 9.22
#